data_AF-A0A2D9Q5B2-F1
#
_entry.id   AF-A0A2D9Q5B2-F1
#
_cell.length_a   1.000
_cell.length_b   1.000
_cell.length_c   1.000
_cell.angle_alpha   90.00
_cell.angle_beta   90.00
_cell.angle_gamma   90.00
#
_symmetry.space_group_name_H-M   'P 1'
#
loop_
_entity.id
_entity.type
_entity.pdbx_description
1 polymer ?
#
loop_
_entity_poly.entity_id
_entity_poly.type
_entity_poly.pdbx_seq_one_letter_code
_entity_poly.pdbx_strand_id
1 'polypeptide(L)'
;MTASLVTPGSIIAKEGEHEHGEGTTLADGNIVSTVVGYVHVGNGSISVSASKPIVAPVVGDTVLCEVVKLNEKNGEAMILAIEGKPGSIQPQHLYGQFFVT
;
A
#
# COMPACT_ATOMS: atom_id res chain seq x y z
N MET A 1 7.06 20.01 -12.87
CA MET A 1 7.17 20.64 -11.52
C MET A 1 7.78 19.63 -10.58
N THR A 2 8.71 20.09 -9.75
CA THR A 2 9.61 19.30 -8.89
C THR A 2 8.82 18.37 -7.96
N ALA A 3 9.11 17.06 -8.01
CA ALA A 3 8.52 16.09 -7.12
C ALA A 3 9.05 16.32 -5.70
N SER A 4 8.29 17.04 -4.88
CA SER A 4 8.61 17.20 -3.46
C SER A 4 8.26 15.92 -2.72
N LEU A 5 9.25 15.36 -2.04
CA LEU A 5 9.03 14.32 -1.03
C LEU A 5 8.29 14.95 0.15
N VAL A 6 7.17 14.36 0.55
CA VAL A 6 6.35 14.81 1.67
C VAL A 6 6.25 13.74 2.74
N THR A 7 6.00 14.17 3.97
CA THR A 7 5.73 13.28 5.11
C THR A 7 4.27 13.42 5.57
N PRO A 8 3.71 12.42 6.25
CA PRO A 8 2.38 12.53 6.86
C PRO A 8 2.25 13.81 7.69
N GLY A 9 1.11 14.50 7.55
CA GLY A 9 0.84 15.79 8.18
C GLY A 9 1.34 17.01 7.40
N SER A 10 2.10 16.83 6.31
CA SER A 10 2.48 17.96 5.43
C SER A 10 1.24 18.53 4.74
N ILE A 11 1.08 19.84 4.74
CA ILE A 11 0.05 20.55 3.97
C ILE A 11 0.53 20.64 2.52
N ILE A 12 -0.28 20.12 1.59
CA ILE A 12 0.09 20.03 0.17
C ILE A 12 -0.72 21.02 -0.68
N ALA A 13 -1.97 21.26 -0.33
CA ALA A 13 -2.84 22.21 -1.01
C ALA A 13 -3.97 22.70 -0.09
N LYS A 14 -4.74 23.70 -0.53
CA LYS A 14 -5.96 24.12 0.16
C LYS A 14 -7.19 23.41 -0.39
N GLU A 15 -8.20 23.23 0.45
CA GLU A 15 -9.50 22.73 0.04
C GLU A 15 -10.12 23.66 -1.02
N GLY A 16 -10.63 23.08 -2.11
CA GLY A 16 -11.24 23.82 -3.22
C GLY A 16 -10.28 24.20 -4.36
N GLU A 17 -8.96 24.14 -4.17
CA GLU A 17 -7.99 24.29 -5.26
C GLU A 17 -7.88 23.00 -6.09
N HIS A 18 -7.94 21.85 -5.42
CA HIS A 18 -7.86 20.51 -6.00
C HIS A 18 -8.79 19.54 -5.26
N GLU A 19 -9.18 18.45 -5.92
CA GLU A 19 -9.82 17.31 -5.23
C GLU A 19 -8.76 16.47 -4.50
N HIS A 20 -9.10 15.93 -3.33
CA HIS A 20 -8.20 15.07 -2.58
C HIS A 20 -8.17 13.65 -3.19
N GLY A 21 -6.98 13.12 -3.42
CA GLY A 21 -6.75 11.78 -3.97
C GLY A 21 -6.15 10.80 -2.95
N GLU A 22 -5.70 9.66 -3.42
CA GLU A 22 -5.05 8.64 -2.59
C GLU A 22 -3.79 9.18 -1.89
N GLY A 23 -3.54 8.74 -0.65
CA GLY A 23 -2.41 9.23 0.15
C GLY A 23 -2.58 10.65 0.71
N THR A 24 -3.78 11.22 0.59
CA THR A 24 -4.14 12.53 1.16
C THR A 24 -5.47 12.46 1.92
N THR A 25 -5.70 13.43 2.80
CA THR A 25 -6.98 13.64 3.48
C THR A 25 -7.24 15.14 3.66
N LEU A 26 -8.49 15.51 3.94
CA LEU A 26 -8.85 16.86 4.34
C LEU A 26 -8.72 17.04 5.85
N ALA A 27 -8.07 18.12 6.27
CA ALA A 27 -7.95 18.55 7.66
C ALA A 27 -7.89 20.08 7.75
N ASP A 28 -8.77 20.69 8.53
CA ASP A 28 -8.81 22.14 8.78
C ASP A 28 -8.80 23.01 7.51
N GLY A 29 -9.54 22.60 6.47
CA GLY A 29 -9.59 23.32 5.18
C GLY A 29 -8.35 23.14 4.30
N ASN A 30 -7.47 22.19 4.63
CA ASN A 30 -6.26 21.88 3.88
C ASN A 30 -6.25 20.41 3.45
N ILE A 31 -5.61 20.16 2.31
CA ILE A 31 -5.25 18.82 1.87
C ILE A 31 -3.91 18.46 2.48
N VAL A 32 -3.90 17.45 3.33
CA VAL A 32 -2.72 16.98 4.06
C VAL A 32 -2.32 15.58 3.63
N SER A 33 -1.01 15.31 3.64
CA SER A 33 -0.47 13.98 3.35
C SER A 33 -0.78 13.00 4.48
N THR A 34 -1.09 11.75 4.14
CA THR A 34 -1.22 10.64 5.10
C THR A 34 -0.08 9.62 5.02
N VAL A 35 0.79 9.73 4.00
CA VAL A 35 1.86 8.77 3.72
C VAL A 35 3.17 9.48 3.40
N VAL A 36 4.31 8.83 3.63
CA VAL A 36 5.60 9.34 3.12
C VAL A 36 5.69 9.02 1.63
N GLY A 37 5.89 10.02 0.78
CA GLY A 37 5.84 9.79 -0.66
C GLY A 37 6.02 11.03 -1.51
N TYR A 38 5.77 10.86 -2.80
CA TYR A 38 5.86 11.93 -3.79
C TYR A 38 4.48 12.44 -4.17
N VAL A 39 4.35 13.76 -4.23
CA VAL A 39 3.11 14.41 -4.64
C VAL A 39 2.92 14.28 -6.14
N HIS A 40 1.74 13.86 -6.55
CA HIS A 40 1.28 13.82 -7.93
C HIS A 40 0.04 14.68 -8.08
N VAL A 41 0.05 15.58 -9.07
CA VAL A 41 -1.10 16.41 -9.43
C VAL A 41 -1.53 16.01 -10.83
N GLY A 42 -2.77 15.57 -10.99
CA GLY A 42 -3.28 15.09 -12.27
C GLY A 42 -4.81 15.02 -12.27
N ASN A 43 -5.43 15.28 -13.42
CA ASN A 43 -6.88 15.19 -13.61
C ASN A 43 -7.72 15.99 -12.57
N GLY A 44 -7.20 17.11 -12.08
CA GLY A 44 -7.88 17.94 -11.08
C GLY A 44 -7.73 17.48 -9.62
N SER A 45 -7.10 16.33 -9.38
CA SER A 45 -6.85 15.81 -8.04
C SER A 45 -5.36 15.83 -7.66
N ILE A 46 -5.12 15.86 -6.35
CA ILE A 46 -3.79 15.78 -5.76
C ILE A 46 -3.68 14.50 -4.92
N SER A 47 -2.68 13.68 -5.22
CA SER A 47 -2.41 12.42 -4.55
C SER A 47 -0.96 12.34 -4.08
N VAL A 48 -0.68 11.43 -3.14
CA VAL A 48 0.69 11.14 -2.71
C VAL A 48 0.94 9.65 -2.90
N SER A 49 1.86 9.32 -3.79
CA SER A 49 2.29 7.94 -4.00
C SER A 49 3.25 7.55 -2.88
N ALA A 50 2.83 6.61 -2.04
CA ALA A 50 3.64 6.11 -0.94
C ALA A 50 4.95 5.51 -1.44
N SER A 51 6.08 5.90 -0.83
CA SER A 51 7.39 5.34 -1.17
C SER A 51 7.49 3.84 -0.90
N LYS A 52 6.68 3.34 0.04
CA LYS A 52 6.54 1.91 0.33
C LYS A 52 5.06 1.60 0.55
N PRO A 53 4.33 1.15 -0.48
CA PRO A 53 2.91 0.92 -0.35
C PRO A 53 2.65 -0.34 0.50
N ILE A 54 1.49 -0.37 1.13
CA ILE A 54 0.96 -1.57 1.77
C ILE A 54 0.15 -2.32 0.73
N VAL A 55 0.48 -3.60 0.52
CA VAL A 55 -0.14 -4.45 -0.49
C VAL A 55 -0.89 -5.61 0.16
N ALA A 56 -1.95 -6.05 -0.50
CA ALA A 56 -2.73 -7.21 -0.10
C ALA A 56 -2.78 -8.23 -1.26
N PRO A 57 -2.65 -9.53 -0.95
CA PRO A 57 -2.83 -10.59 -1.93
C PRO A 57 -4.31 -10.70 -2.32
N VAL A 58 -4.57 -11.00 -3.58
CA VAL A 58 -5.91 -11.32 -4.12
C VAL A 58 -5.87 -12.66 -4.84
N VAL A 59 -7.04 -13.28 -5.03
CA VAL A 59 -7.15 -14.54 -5.77
C VAL A 59 -6.60 -14.37 -7.18
N GLY A 60 -5.66 -15.23 -7.57
CA GLY A 60 -4.96 -15.18 -8.86
C GLY A 60 -3.56 -14.56 -8.79
N ASP A 61 -3.16 -13.96 -7.67
CA ASP A 61 -1.79 -13.50 -7.47
C ASP A 61 -0.81 -14.67 -7.36
N THR A 62 0.40 -14.48 -7.87
CA THR A 62 1.54 -15.37 -7.62
C THR A 62 2.37 -14.84 -6.45
N VAL A 63 2.73 -15.71 -5.52
CA VAL A 63 3.43 -15.33 -4.29
C VAL A 63 4.72 -16.12 -4.10
N LEU A 64 5.75 -15.45 -3.58
CA LEU A 64 6.92 -16.09 -3.02
C LEU A 64 6.63 -16.34 -1.54
N CYS A 65 6.72 -17.59 -1.08
CA CYS A 65 6.43 -17.94 0.30
C CYS A 65 7.42 -18.98 0.86
N GLU A 66 7.54 -18.99 2.17
CA GLU A 66 8.32 -19.97 2.93
C GLU A 66 7.35 -20.90 3.68
N VAL A 67 7.53 -22.21 3.56
CA VAL A 67 6.74 -23.19 4.31
C VAL A 67 7.23 -23.22 5.75
N VAL A 68 6.37 -22.79 6.69
CA VAL A 68 6.72 -22.67 8.12
C VAL A 68 6.20 -23.84 8.95
N LYS A 69 5.13 -24.51 8.51
CA LYS A 69 4.62 -25.74 9.14
C LYS A 69 4.12 -26.71 8.08
N LEU A 70 4.33 -28.00 8.33
CA LEU A 70 3.81 -29.08 7.50
C LEU A 70 3.15 -30.14 8.39
N ASN A 71 1.90 -30.45 8.08
CA ASN A 71 1.10 -31.50 8.70
C ASN A 71 0.70 -32.54 7.64
N GLU A 72 0.06 -33.63 8.06
CA GLU A 72 -0.32 -34.73 7.17
C GLU A 72 -1.26 -34.34 6.03
N LYS A 73 -2.13 -33.34 6.23
CA LYS A 73 -3.16 -32.94 5.25
C LYS A 73 -3.08 -31.48 4.81
N ASN A 74 -2.23 -30.69 5.47
CA ASN A 74 -2.08 -29.27 5.17
C ASN A 74 -0.69 -28.79 5.56
N GLY A 75 -0.31 -27.64 5.01
CA GLY A 75 0.82 -26.86 5.48
C GLY A 75 0.43 -25.40 5.67
N GLU A 76 1.29 -24.68 6.36
CA GLU A 76 1.21 -23.24 6.54
C GLU A 76 2.43 -22.61 5.86
N ALA A 77 2.18 -21.59 5.03
CA ALA A 77 3.22 -20.85 4.33
C ALA A 77 3.15 -19.36 4.70
N MET A 78 4.31 -18.78 5.01
CA MET A 78 4.48 -17.36 5.23
C MET A 78 4.79 -16.66 3.90
N ILE A 79 3.97 -15.69 3.51
CA ILE A 79 4.16 -14.93 2.28
C ILE A 79 5.28 -13.91 2.47
N LEU A 80 6.30 -13.99 1.62
CA LEU A 80 7.45 -13.09 1.62
C LEU A 80 7.25 -11.91 0.66
N ALA A 81 6.69 -12.18 -0.52
CA ALA A 81 6.43 -11.18 -1.54
C ALA A 81 5.29 -11.62 -2.48
N ILE A 82 4.62 -10.64 -3.08
CA ILE A 82 3.62 -10.85 -4.13
C ILE A 82 4.23 -10.35 -5.44
N GLU A 83 4.24 -11.20 -6.46
CA GLU A 83 4.79 -10.84 -7.77
C GLU A 83 3.99 -9.68 -8.38
N GLY A 84 4.68 -8.67 -8.92
CA GLY A 84 4.07 -7.49 -9.53
C GLY A 84 3.55 -6.43 -8.54
N LYS A 85 3.61 -6.67 -7.21
CA LYS A 85 3.17 -5.72 -6.18
C LYS A 85 4.33 -5.34 -5.25
N PRO A 86 5.11 -4.30 -5.59
CA PRO A 86 6.23 -3.86 -4.77
C PRO A 86 5.71 -3.17 -3.51
N GLY A 87 5.68 -3.84 -2.37
CA GLY A 87 5.16 -3.27 -1.12
C GLY A 87 5.33 -4.18 0.09
N SER A 88 4.90 -3.68 1.25
CA SER A 88 4.84 -4.46 2.49
C SER A 88 3.47 -5.12 2.64
N ILE A 89 3.47 -6.39 3.04
CA ILE A 89 2.25 -7.16 3.29
C ILE A 89 1.77 -6.91 4.72
N GLN A 90 0.47 -6.74 4.91
CA GLN A 90 -0.09 -6.58 6.25
C GLN A 90 -0.01 -7.90 7.04
N PRO A 91 0.17 -7.85 8.38
CA PRO A 91 0.28 -9.05 9.21
C PRO A 91 -0.90 -10.04 9.04
N GLN A 92 -2.11 -9.52 8.84
CA GLN A 92 -3.31 -10.34 8.62
C GLN A 92 -3.28 -11.18 7.33
N HIS A 93 -2.44 -10.81 6.36
CA HIS A 93 -2.27 -11.52 5.09
C HIS A 93 -0.93 -12.27 5.02
N LEU A 94 -0.16 -12.32 6.11
CA LEU A 94 1.20 -12.85 6.10
C LEU A 94 1.24 -14.39 6.01
N TYR A 95 0.18 -15.07 6.46
CA TYR A 95 0.14 -16.53 6.52
C TYR A 95 -1.03 -17.08 5.70
N GLY A 96 -0.74 -18.11 4.92
CA GLY A 96 -1.73 -18.88 4.16
C GLY A 96 -1.63 -20.37 4.46
N GLN A 97 -2.74 -21.09 4.28
CA GLN A 97 -2.77 -22.55 4.37
C GLN A 97 -2.86 -23.17 2.97
N PHE A 98 -2.19 -24.29 2.79
CA PHE A 98 -2.25 -25.08 1.56
C PHE A 98 -2.52 -26.55 1.87
N PHE A 99 -3.12 -27.26 0.91
CA PHE A 99 -3.38 -28.69 1.03
C PHE A 99 -2.19 -29.51 0.54
N VAL A 100 -1.95 -30.64 1.20
CA VAL A 100 -0.97 -31.64 0.79
C VAL A 100 -1.74 -32.86 0.30
N THR A 101 -1.47 -33.31 -0.92
CA THR A 101 -2.06 -34.49 -1.56
C THR A 101 -1.04 -35.58 -1.79
#